data_AF-A0A8T4FDH9-F1
#
_entry.id   AF-A0A8T4FDH9-F1
#
_cell.length_a   1.000
_cell.length_b   1.000
_cell.length_c   1.000
_cell.angle_alpha   90.00
_cell.angle_beta   90.00
_cell.angle_gamma   90.00
#
_symmetry.space_group_name_H-M   'P 1'
#
loop_
_entity.id
_entity.type
_entity.pdbx_description
1 polymer ?
#
loop_
_entity_poly.entity_id
_entity_poly.type
_entity_poly.pdbx_seq_one_letter_code
_entity_poly.pdbx_strand_id
1 'polypeptide(L)'
;MDPSPEPPPPVSTIMIKHEKIQELHKRRGLQDRIADRVTAFSGSVPFIYIHIIWFTVWIVINSVKAWAFDPFPFGLLTLIVSLEAIFLSTFVMLSQNREALRSEVRSQIDFETNILSEVWLEALAAKLGVEVAEVHVAAAERIQAAKARQDQATG
;
A
#
# COMPACT_ATOMS: atom_id res chain seq x y z
N MET A 1 -38.29 1.58 -35.89
CA MET A 1 -36.87 1.65 -36.28
C MET A 1 -36.15 2.19 -35.07
N ASP A 2 -35.78 1.28 -34.17
CA ASP A 2 -35.12 1.60 -32.91
C ASP A 2 -33.65 1.95 -33.22
N PRO A 3 -33.12 3.11 -32.83
CA PRO A 3 -31.73 3.44 -33.08
C PRO A 3 -30.83 2.40 -32.40
N SER A 4 -30.04 1.70 -33.22
CA SER A 4 -29.01 0.76 -32.76
C SER A 4 -28.11 1.48 -31.73
N PRO A 5 -27.80 0.85 -30.58
CA PRO A 5 -26.99 1.47 -29.55
C PRO A 5 -25.64 1.86 -30.13
N GLU A 6 -25.36 3.15 -30.10
CA GLU A 6 -24.09 3.72 -30.53
C GLU A 6 -22.97 3.02 -29.76
N PRO A 7 -21.91 2.52 -30.44
CA PRO A 7 -20.82 1.86 -29.76
C PRO A 7 -20.24 2.84 -28.73
N PRO A 8 -20.04 2.39 -27.48
CA PRO A 8 -19.55 3.27 -26.44
C PRO A 8 -18.25 3.94 -26.93
N PRO A 9 -18.02 5.23 -26.59
CA PRO A 9 -16.78 5.89 -26.93
C PRO A 9 -15.60 5.04 -26.47
N PRO A 10 -14.44 5.08 -27.14
CA PRO A 10 -13.29 4.24 -26.83
C PRO A 10 -12.69 4.64 -25.48
N VAL A 11 -13.38 4.27 -24.40
CA VAL A 11 -12.83 4.20 -23.06
C VAL A 11 -11.89 3.01 -23.12
N SER A 12 -10.59 3.24 -23.04
CA SER A 12 -9.58 2.19 -23.14
C SER A 12 -9.99 1.02 -22.24
N THR A 13 -9.96 -0.21 -22.76
CA THR A 13 -10.32 -1.45 -22.02
C THR A 13 -9.66 -1.53 -20.64
N ILE A 14 -8.51 -0.86 -20.50
CA ILE A 14 -7.77 -0.65 -19.26
C ILE A 14 -8.58 0.13 -18.22
N MET A 15 -9.27 1.22 -18.56
CA MET A 15 -10.11 1.98 -17.61
C MET A 15 -11.28 1.13 -17.09
N ILE A 16 -11.86 0.28 -17.94
CA ILE A 16 -12.95 -0.63 -17.54
C ILE A 16 -12.43 -1.70 -16.56
N LYS A 17 -11.19 -2.20 -16.75
CA LYS A 17 -10.53 -3.09 -15.78
C LYS A 17 -10.31 -2.39 -14.43
N HIS A 18 -9.83 -1.14 -14.45
CA HIS A 18 -9.60 -0.35 -13.22
C HIS A 18 -10.88 -0.19 -12.41
N GLU A 19 -11.99 0.15 -13.06
CA GLU A 19 -13.27 0.37 -12.40
C GLU A 19 -13.83 -0.93 -11.79
N LYS A 20 -13.76 -2.06 -12.52
CA LYS A 20 -14.19 -3.36 -12.00
C LYS A 20 -13.38 -3.84 -10.79
N ILE A 21 -12.06 -3.63 -10.79
CA ILE A 21 -11.21 -4.00 -9.64
C ILE A 21 -11.57 -3.13 -8.43
N GLN A 22 -11.83 -1.84 -8.63
CA GLN A 22 -12.31 -0.96 -7.56
C GLN A 22 -13.70 -1.34 -7.04
N GLU A 23 -14.63 -1.73 -7.92
CA GLU A 23 -15.97 -2.18 -7.52
C GLU A 23 -15.94 -3.48 -6.71
N LEU A 24 -15.11 -4.45 -7.10
CA LEU A 24 -14.91 -5.69 -6.33
C LEU A 24 -14.34 -5.42 -4.93
N HIS A 25 -13.54 -4.35 -4.78
CA HIS A 25 -13.02 -3.92 -3.48
C HIS A 25 -14.06 -3.20 -2.62
N LYS A 26 -15.01 -2.46 -3.22
CA LYS A 26 -16.10 -1.78 -2.50
C LYS A 26 -17.15 -2.75 -1.92
N ARG A 27 -17.26 -3.98 -2.45
CA ARG A 27 -18.20 -5.01 -1.96
C ARG A 27 -17.65 -5.84 -0.79
N ARG A 28 -16.92 -5.22 0.14
CA ARG A 28 -16.32 -5.93 1.28
C ARG A 28 -16.99 -5.50 2.60
N GLY A 29 -17.40 -6.50 3.38
CA GLY A 29 -18.35 -6.38 4.48
C GLY A 29 -17.81 -5.70 5.75
N LEU A 30 -18.57 -5.81 6.83
CA LEU A 30 -18.30 -5.19 8.14
C LEU A 30 -16.92 -5.56 8.73
N GLN A 31 -16.40 -6.74 8.43
CA GLN A 31 -15.10 -7.24 8.92
C GLN A 31 -13.92 -6.44 8.36
N ASP A 32 -13.96 -6.08 7.08
CA ASP A 32 -12.90 -5.27 6.44
C ASP A 32 -12.85 -3.86 7.05
N ARG A 33 -14.02 -3.27 7.38
CA ARG A 33 -14.07 -1.95 8.03
C ARG A 33 -13.50 -1.97 9.45
N ILE A 34 -13.65 -3.09 10.16
CA ILE A 34 -13.05 -3.26 11.50
C ILE A 34 -11.54 -3.44 11.35
N ALA A 35 -11.09 -4.29 10.43
CA ALA A 35 -9.67 -4.49 10.15
C ALA A 35 -8.97 -3.17 9.75
N ASP A 36 -9.58 -2.38 8.85
CA ASP A 36 -9.02 -1.09 8.40
C ASP A 36 -8.86 -0.09 9.55
N ARG A 37 -9.83 -0.03 10.49
CA ARG A 37 -9.71 0.83 11.66
C ARG A 37 -8.63 0.36 12.63
N VAL A 38 -8.55 -0.95 12.88
CA VAL A 38 -7.55 -1.51 13.80
C VAL A 38 -6.15 -1.33 13.25
N THR A 39 -5.93 -1.56 11.96
CA THR A 39 -4.67 -1.27 11.28
C THR A 39 -4.31 0.21 11.36
N ALA A 40 -5.25 1.10 11.03
CA ALA A 40 -5.00 2.54 11.08
C ALA A 40 -4.68 3.04 12.50
N PHE A 41 -5.30 2.44 13.52
CA PHE A 41 -5.06 2.77 14.93
C PHE A 41 -3.71 2.22 15.43
N SER A 42 -3.38 0.97 15.11
CA SER A 42 -2.11 0.32 15.49
C SER A 42 -0.88 1.04 14.91
N GLY A 43 -0.98 1.56 13.69
CA GLY A 43 0.10 2.33 13.05
C GLY A 43 0.23 3.79 13.52
N SER A 44 -0.59 4.24 14.48
CA SER A 44 -0.67 5.66 14.86
C SER A 44 0.23 6.01 16.05
N VAL A 45 0.87 7.17 16.01
CA VAL A 45 1.69 7.70 17.13
C VAL A 45 0.91 7.83 18.46
N PRO A 46 -0.39 8.22 18.48
CA PRO A 46 -1.20 8.25 19.70
C PRO A 46 -1.33 6.90 20.42
N PHE A 47 -1.30 5.78 19.70
CA PHE A 47 -1.38 4.44 20.29
C PHE A 47 -0.27 4.20 21.33
N ILE A 48 0.95 4.64 21.00
CA ILE A 48 2.14 4.50 21.86
C ILE A 48 1.95 5.27 23.17
N TYR A 49 1.47 6.51 23.10
CA TYR A 49 1.25 7.34 24.28
C TYR A 49 0.19 6.74 25.22
N ILE A 50 -0.90 6.19 24.67
CA ILE A 50 -1.94 5.51 25.46
C ILE A 50 -1.34 4.32 26.23
N HIS A 51 -0.50 3.50 25.58
CA HIS A 51 0.14 2.34 26.21
C HIS A 51 1.11 2.74 27.32
N ILE A 52 1.93 3.77 27.08
CA ILE A 52 2.86 4.29 28.10
C ILE A 52 2.10 4.74 29.35
N ILE A 53 1.02 5.51 29.16
CA ILE A 53 0.18 5.98 30.27
C ILE A 53 -0.48 4.80 30.98
N TRP A 54 -1.07 3.87 30.23
CA TRP A 54 -1.72 2.68 30.77
C TRP A 54 -0.77 1.82 31.62
N PHE A 55 0.42 1.49 31.10
CA PHE A 55 1.42 0.72 31.84
C PHE A 55 1.93 1.45 33.09
N THR A 56 2.18 2.77 32.97
CA THR A 56 2.59 3.58 34.11
C THR A 56 1.54 3.56 35.21
N VAL A 57 0.27 3.75 34.86
CA VAL A 57 -0.86 3.72 35.80
C VAL A 57 -0.98 2.33 36.45
N TRP A 58 -0.86 1.24 35.68
CA TRP A 58 -0.93 -0.12 36.21
C TRP A 58 0.17 -0.42 37.23
N ILE A 59 1.42 -0.05 36.92
CA ILE A 59 2.58 -0.25 37.79
C ILE A 59 2.42 0.56 39.08
N VAL A 60 2.01 1.83 38.99
CA VAL A 60 1.83 2.69 40.17
C VAL A 60 0.72 2.14 41.08
N ILE A 61 -0.43 1.76 40.53
CA ILE A 61 -1.54 1.21 41.31
C ILE A 61 -1.15 -0.09 42.03
N ASN A 62 -0.45 -1.00 41.34
CA ASN A 62 -0.05 -2.29 41.92
C ASN A 62 1.15 -2.18 42.87
N SER A 63 1.98 -1.13 42.76
CA SER A 63 3.12 -0.91 43.66
C SER A 63 2.74 -0.20 44.96
N VAL A 64 1.68 0.62 44.96
CA VAL A 64 1.28 1.43 46.12
C VAL A 64 0.23 0.74 47.00
N LYS A 65 -0.57 -0.20 46.45
CA LYS A 65 -1.59 -0.92 47.23
C LYS A 65 -0.96 -2.00 48.11
N ALA A 66 -1.32 -1.99 49.41
CA ALA A 66 -0.94 -3.03 50.39
C ALA A 66 -1.42 -4.45 50.01
N TRP A 67 -2.46 -4.53 49.16
CA TRP A 67 -2.88 -5.76 48.48
C TRP A 67 -2.69 -5.55 46.97
N ALA A 68 -1.51 -5.94 46.48
CA ALA A 68 -1.19 -5.91 45.05
C ALA A 68 -1.98 -7.01 44.33
N PHE A 69 -2.81 -6.61 43.36
CA PHE A 69 -3.56 -7.56 42.51
C PHE A 69 -2.61 -8.29 41.55
N ASP A 70 -1.58 -7.60 41.08
CA ASP A 70 -0.50 -8.14 40.25
C ASP A 70 0.86 -7.78 40.90
N PRO A 71 1.34 -8.57 41.88
CA PRO A 71 2.63 -8.33 42.54
C PRO A 71 3.79 -8.41 41.54
N PHE A 72 4.87 -7.68 41.81
CA PHE A 72 6.11 -7.82 41.05
C PHE A 72 6.55 -9.29 41.06
N PRO A 73 6.75 -9.96 39.90
CA PRO A 73 7.13 -9.42 38.58
C PRO A 73 6.01 -9.13 37.54
N PHE A 74 4.78 -8.80 37.95
CA PHE A 74 3.65 -8.42 37.07
C PHE A 74 3.26 -9.49 36.02
N GLY A 75 2.90 -10.68 36.50
CA GLY A 75 2.54 -11.81 35.63
C GLY A 75 1.27 -11.57 34.81
N LEU A 76 0.26 -10.90 35.38
CA LEU A 76 -1.01 -10.65 34.67
C LEU A 76 -0.84 -9.60 33.57
N LEU A 77 -0.12 -8.51 33.85
CA LEU A 77 0.21 -7.52 32.82
C LEU A 77 0.95 -8.17 31.65
N THR A 78 1.95 -9.00 31.96
CA THR A 78 2.76 -9.67 30.93
C THR A 78 1.90 -10.59 30.06
N LEU A 79 0.98 -11.35 30.67
CA LEU A 79 0.06 -12.22 29.93
C LEU A 79 -0.85 -11.42 28.99
N ILE A 80 -1.47 -10.35 29.50
CA ILE A 80 -2.36 -9.49 28.70
C ILE A 80 -1.60 -8.85 27.53
N VAL A 81 -0.42 -8.27 27.79
CA VAL A 81 0.41 -7.63 26.76
C VAL A 81 0.88 -8.62 25.71
N SER A 82 1.25 -9.85 26.12
CA SER A 82 1.67 -10.88 25.16
C SER A 82 0.53 -11.28 24.21
N LEU A 83 -0.70 -11.41 24.73
CA LEU A 83 -1.87 -11.71 23.94
C LEU A 83 -2.22 -10.55 23.00
N GLU A 84 -2.18 -9.32 23.51
CA GLU A 84 -2.39 -8.11 22.72
C GLU A 84 -1.40 -8.00 21.56
N ALA A 85 -0.11 -8.27 21.81
CA ALA A 85 0.93 -8.26 20.78
C ALA A 85 0.68 -9.29 19.66
N ILE A 86 0.17 -10.49 19.99
CA ILE A 86 -0.20 -11.51 19.00
C ILE A 86 -1.32 -11.00 18.09
N PHE A 87 -2.36 -10.38 18.65
CA PHE A 87 -3.44 -9.78 17.85
C PHE A 87 -2.94 -8.64 16.97
N LEU A 88 -2.12 -7.73 17.51
CA LEU A 88 -1.54 -6.63 16.74
C LEU A 88 -0.70 -7.13 15.57
N SER A 89 0.18 -8.11 15.80
CA SER A 89 1.00 -8.73 14.76
C SER A 89 0.14 -9.37 13.67
N THR A 90 -0.94 -10.06 14.06
CA THR A 90 -1.87 -10.67 13.11
C THR A 90 -2.59 -9.61 12.25
N PHE A 91 -3.03 -8.51 12.86
CA PHE A 91 -3.67 -7.41 12.12
C PHE A 91 -2.69 -6.69 11.20
N VAL A 92 -1.44 -6.48 11.64
CA VAL A 92 -0.37 -5.92 10.81
C VAL A 92 -0.10 -6.83 9.62
N MET A 93 0.05 -8.13 9.84
CA MET A 93 0.27 -9.12 8.78
C MET A 93 -0.90 -9.17 7.79
N LEU A 94 -2.14 -9.10 8.28
CA LEU A 94 -3.33 -9.02 7.42
C LEU A 94 -3.34 -7.75 6.57
N SER A 95 -2.96 -6.61 7.14
CA SER A 95 -2.84 -5.35 6.39
C SER A 95 -1.74 -5.42 5.33
N GLN A 96 -0.57 -5.94 5.70
CA GLN A 96 0.56 -6.12 4.79
C GLN A 96 0.19 -7.04 3.64
N ASN A 97 -0.49 -8.16 3.90
CA ASN A 97 -0.96 -9.07 2.85
C ASN A 97 -1.94 -8.37 1.89
N ARG A 98 -2.84 -7.52 2.42
CA ARG A 98 -3.77 -6.73 1.59
C ARG A 98 -3.04 -5.67 0.76
N GLU A 99 -2.02 -5.04 1.31
CA GLU A 99 -1.18 -4.07 0.58
C GLU A 99 -0.35 -4.76 -0.51
N ALA A 100 0.23 -5.93 -0.23
CA ALA A 100 0.97 -6.72 -1.19
C ALA A 100 0.11 -7.10 -2.41
N LEU A 101 -1.10 -7.60 -2.18
CA LEU A 101 -2.05 -7.91 -3.26
C LEU A 101 -2.43 -6.66 -4.08
N ARG A 102 -2.63 -5.50 -3.44
CA ARG A 102 -2.90 -4.24 -4.15
C ARG A 102 -1.69 -3.79 -4.97
N SER A 103 -0.48 -3.95 -4.42
CA SER A 103 0.78 -3.60 -5.09
C SER A 103 1.00 -4.48 -6.31
N GLU A 104 0.72 -5.79 -6.22
CA GLU A 104 0.84 -6.73 -7.33
C GLU A 104 -0.10 -6.38 -8.48
N VAL A 105 -1.39 -6.15 -8.18
CA VAL A 105 -2.38 -5.73 -9.18
C VAL A 105 -1.98 -4.41 -9.84
N ARG A 106 -1.51 -3.44 -9.05
CA ARG A 106 -1.01 -2.15 -9.58
C ARG A 106 0.18 -2.37 -10.52
N SER A 107 1.14 -3.21 -10.13
CA SER A 107 2.30 -3.51 -10.98
C SER A 107 1.91 -4.16 -12.31
N GLN A 108 0.92 -5.05 -12.33
CA GLN A 108 0.43 -5.66 -13.57
C GLN A 108 -0.22 -4.63 -14.50
N ILE A 109 -1.02 -3.73 -13.92
CA ILE A 109 -1.67 -2.64 -14.66
C ILE A 109 -0.64 -1.65 -15.23
N ASP A 110 0.34 -1.27 -14.42
CA ASP A 110 1.40 -0.35 -14.84
C ASP A 110 2.22 -0.97 -15.98
N PHE A 111 2.46 -2.28 -15.92
CA PHE A 111 3.09 -3.03 -17.01
C PHE A 111 2.25 -3.03 -18.29
N GLU A 112 0.96 -3.38 -18.22
CA GLU A 112 0.06 -3.35 -19.39
C GLU A 112 0.00 -1.94 -20.01
N THR A 113 -0.05 -0.90 -19.16
CA THR A 113 -0.10 0.50 -19.61
C THR A 113 1.21 0.91 -20.28
N ASN A 114 2.35 0.52 -19.72
CA ASN A 114 3.67 0.82 -20.29
C ASN A 114 3.83 0.21 -21.69
N ILE A 115 3.48 -1.07 -21.86
CA ILE A 115 3.52 -1.74 -23.16
C ILE A 115 2.58 -1.05 -24.16
N LEU A 116 1.38 -0.68 -23.73
CA LEU A 116 0.44 0.03 -24.60
C LEU A 116 1.01 1.40 -25.04
N SER A 117 1.61 2.15 -24.10
CA SER A 117 2.26 3.43 -24.41
C SER A 117 3.41 3.25 -25.40
N GLU A 118 4.23 2.21 -25.25
CA GLU A 118 5.32 1.88 -26.18
C GLU A 118 4.79 1.63 -27.60
N VAL A 119 3.75 0.81 -27.75
CA VAL A 119 3.10 0.55 -29.05
C VAL A 119 2.54 1.83 -29.69
N TRP A 120 1.90 2.70 -28.90
CA TRP A 120 1.40 3.99 -29.41
C TRP A 120 2.52 4.93 -29.84
N LEU A 121 3.64 4.97 -29.10
CA LEU A 121 4.80 5.77 -29.45
C LEU A 121 5.46 5.27 -30.74
N GLU A 122 5.62 3.97 -30.92
CA GLU A 122 6.11 3.38 -32.17
C GLU A 122 5.21 3.73 -33.36
N ALA A 123 3.89 3.60 -33.18
CA ALA A 123 2.93 3.96 -34.22
C ALA A 123 2.97 5.45 -34.58
N LEU A 124 3.17 6.33 -33.59
CA LEU A 124 3.30 7.77 -33.79
C LEU A 124 4.63 8.12 -34.49
N ALA A 125 5.74 7.51 -34.04
CA ALA A 125 7.06 7.70 -34.64
C ALA A 125 7.06 7.28 -36.12
N ALA A 126 6.46 6.13 -36.44
CA ALA A 126 6.29 5.67 -37.81
C ALA A 126 5.47 6.66 -38.67
N LYS A 127 4.40 7.25 -38.11
CA LYS A 127 3.61 8.28 -38.82
C LYS A 127 4.35 9.60 -39.02
N LEU A 128 5.23 9.97 -38.09
CA LEU A 128 6.01 11.21 -38.15
C LEU A 128 7.34 11.05 -38.90
N GLY A 129 7.70 9.83 -39.31
CA GLY A 129 8.98 9.55 -39.95
C GLY A 129 10.17 9.68 -38.99
N VAL A 130 9.94 9.53 -37.68
CA VAL A 130 10.98 9.57 -36.66
C VAL A 130 11.59 8.18 -36.53
N GLU A 131 12.91 8.09 -36.65
CA GLU A 131 13.63 6.84 -36.46
C GLU A 131 13.76 6.53 -34.96
N VAL A 132 12.99 5.55 -34.48
CA VAL A 132 12.92 5.18 -33.05
C VAL A 132 14.31 4.81 -32.48
N ALA A 133 15.21 4.31 -33.34
CA ALA A 133 16.58 3.97 -32.98
C ALA A 133 17.39 5.18 -32.46
N GLU A 134 17.22 6.38 -33.06
CA GLU A 134 17.91 7.59 -32.58
C GLU A 134 17.41 8.02 -31.20
N VAL A 135 16.11 7.87 -30.94
CA VAL A 135 15.50 8.22 -29.66
C VAL A 135 16.01 7.29 -28.55
N HIS A 136 16.15 5.99 -28.82
CA HIS A 136 16.66 5.02 -27.86
C HIS A 136 18.14 5.28 -27.51
N VAL A 137 18.96 5.62 -28.50
CA VAL A 137 20.37 5.99 -28.28
C VAL A 137 20.48 7.28 -27.46
N ALA A 138 19.73 8.33 -27.82
CA ALA A 138 19.72 9.59 -27.08
C ALA A 138 19.20 9.44 -25.64
N ALA A 139 18.22 8.56 -25.42
CA ALA A 139 17.72 8.24 -24.09
C ALA A 139 18.77 7.48 -23.25
N ALA A 140 19.43 6.47 -23.83
CA ALA A 140 20.47 5.71 -23.16
C ALA A 140 21.64 6.60 -22.70
N GLU A 141 22.11 7.51 -23.57
CA GLU A 141 23.15 8.47 -23.21
C GLU A 141 22.75 9.39 -22.06
N ARG A 142 21.51 9.92 -22.08
CA ARG A 142 21.00 10.78 -21.00
C ARG A 142 20.87 10.04 -19.67
N ILE A 143 20.44 8.78 -19.69
CA ILE A 143 20.35 7.94 -18.49
C ILE A 143 21.74 7.67 -17.91
N GLN A 144 22.73 7.36 -18.76
CA GLN A 144 24.11 7.16 -18.31
C GLN A 144 24.71 8.44 -17.73
N ALA A 145 24.50 9.59 -18.39
CA ALA A 145 24.95 10.88 -17.90
C ALA A 145 24.29 11.27 -16.57
N ALA A 146 23.00 10.96 -16.39
CA ALA A 146 22.29 11.19 -15.13
C ALA A 146 22.82 10.30 -14.00
N LYS A 147 23.06 9.00 -14.25
CA LYS A 147 23.71 8.09 -13.28
C LYS A 147 25.09 8.59 -12.87
N ALA A 148 25.93 8.97 -13.83
CA ALA A 148 27.28 9.48 -13.55
C ALA A 148 27.26 10.76 -12.67
N ARG A 149 26.27 11.65 -12.87
CA ARG A 149 26.07 12.84 -12.02
C ARG A 149 25.58 12.47 -10.61
N GLN A 150 24.75 11.45 -10.49
CA GLN A 150 24.21 11.00 -9.21
C GLN A 150 25.27 10.29 -8.37
N ASP A 151 26.12 9.47 -9.00
CA ASP A 151 27.25 8.80 -8.35
C ASP A 151 28.29 9.80 -7.84
N GLN A 152 28.52 10.89 -8.59
CA GLN A 152 29.39 12.00 -8.15
C GLN A 152 28.80 12.85 -7.02
N ALA A 153 27.48 12.89 -6.84
CA ALA A 153 26.82 13.66 -5.79
C ALA A 153 26.65 12.87 -4.47
N THR A 154 26.85 11.56 -4.50
CA THR A 154 26.63 10.65 -3.35
C THR A 154 27.94 10.13 -2.73
N GLY A 155 29.09 10.43 -3.35
CA GLY A 155 30.44 10.12 -2.83
C GLY A 155 31.15 11.36 -2.30
#